data_AF-A0A529I925-F1
#
_entry.id   AF-A0A529I925-F1
#
_cell.length_a   1.000
_cell.length_b   1.000
_cell.length_c   1.000
_cell.angle_alpha   90.00
_cell.angle_beta   90.00
_cell.angle_gamma   90.00
#
_symmetry.space_group_name_H-M   'P 1'
#
loop_
_entity.id
_entity.type
_entity.pdbx_description
1 polymer ?
#
loop_
_entity_poly.entity_id
_entity_poly.type
_entity_poly.pdbx_seq_one_letter_code
_entity_poly.pdbx_strand_id
1 'polypeptide(L)'
;AAVLVSTVFYGYNLILARQQALVAKPVEIMFFQSLAVAIILGLAAPWLAVALPANLWLPLAGVTALSLAGQFLMSWSYARAEAQYLIPTEYSAFIWAIAFGWFFFDEAVTWTTLAGACLIVAGCLIAARANPKLAEPIEAAV
;
A
#
# COMPACT_ATOMS: atom_id res chain seq x y z
N ALA A 1 4.61 21.69 3.25
CA ALA A 1 5.45 21.02 4.26
C ALA A 1 5.00 19.57 4.53
N ALA A 2 3.74 19.33 4.95
CA ALA A 2 3.25 17.99 5.29
C ALA A 2 3.38 16.94 4.15
N VAL A 3 3.10 17.33 2.90
CA VAL A 3 3.22 16.43 1.73
C VAL A 3 4.67 15.99 1.48
N LEU A 4 5.63 16.90 1.62
CA LEU A 4 7.06 16.59 1.45
C LEU A 4 7.54 15.63 2.54
N VAL A 5 7.16 15.90 3.79
CA VAL A 5 7.48 15.01 4.92
C VAL A 5 6.87 13.63 4.71
N SER A 6 5.60 13.54 4.31
CA SER A 6 4.92 12.28 4.01
C SER A 6 5.63 11.49 2.90
N THR A 7 6.11 12.18 1.85
CA THR A 7 6.82 11.54 0.73
C THR A 7 8.16 10.96 1.18
N VAL A 8 8.91 11.66 2.05
CA VAL A 8 10.17 11.16 2.63
C VAL A 8 9.92 9.92 3.50
N PHE A 9 8.91 9.98 4.37
CA PHE A 9 8.52 8.84 5.20
C PHE A 9 8.05 7.64 4.37
N TYR A 10 7.32 7.89 3.30
CA TYR A 10 6.86 6.86 2.37
C TYR A 10 8.04 6.18 1.65
N GLY A 11 8.99 6.98 1.13
CA GLY A 11 10.21 6.45 0.52
C GLY A 11 11.05 5.63 1.51
N TYR A 12 11.18 6.09 2.75
CA TYR A 12 11.85 5.34 3.80
C TYR A 12 11.12 4.02 4.14
N ASN A 13 9.79 4.06 4.23
CA ASN A 13 8.97 2.87 4.49
C ASN A 13 9.18 1.79 3.41
N LEU A 14 9.26 2.16 2.13
CA LEU A 14 9.55 1.24 1.03
C LEU A 14 10.93 0.58 1.16
N ILE A 15 11.96 1.34 1.55
CA ILE A 15 13.31 0.81 1.77
C ILE A 15 13.30 -0.17 2.94
N LEU A 16 12.63 0.20 4.05
CA LEU A 16 12.55 -0.62 5.25
C LEU A 16 11.78 -1.92 4.99
N ALA A 17 10.65 -1.85 4.29
CA ALA A 17 9.86 -3.01 3.90
C ALA A 17 10.68 -3.99 3.04
N ARG A 18 11.52 -3.47 2.14
CA ARG A 18 12.44 -4.30 1.35
C ARG A 18 13.52 -4.95 2.21
N GLN A 19 14.16 -4.20 3.11
CA GLN A 19 15.17 -4.77 4.02
C GLN A 19 14.57 -5.89 4.87
N GLN A 20 13.34 -5.72 5.34
CA GLN A 20 12.62 -6.75 6.10
C GLN A 20 12.30 -7.97 5.21
N ALA A 21 11.82 -7.76 3.98
CA ALA A 21 11.49 -8.85 3.05
C ALA A 21 12.70 -9.71 2.64
N LEU A 22 13.91 -9.15 2.66
CA LEU A 22 15.14 -9.88 2.34
C LEU A 22 15.66 -10.75 3.49
N VAL A 23 15.24 -10.49 4.73
CA VAL A 23 15.77 -11.14 5.94
C VAL A 23 14.72 -12.01 6.65
N ALA A 24 13.45 -11.62 6.61
CA ALA A 24 12.36 -12.26 7.35
C ALA A 24 11.35 -12.91 6.40
N LYS A 25 10.65 -13.95 6.88
CA LYS A 25 9.59 -14.57 6.10
C LYS A 25 8.44 -13.55 5.94
N PRO A 26 7.77 -13.50 4.79
CA PRO A 26 6.70 -12.53 4.54
C PRO A 26 5.56 -12.60 5.57
N VAL A 27 5.27 -13.80 6.07
CA VAL A 27 4.28 -14.04 7.13
C VAL A 27 4.71 -13.40 8.46
N GLU A 28 6.01 -13.41 8.78
CA GLU A 28 6.53 -12.80 10.00
C GLU A 28 6.39 -11.28 9.93
N ILE A 29 6.70 -10.66 8.78
CA ILE A 29 6.57 -9.22 8.58
C ILE A 29 5.12 -8.78 8.75
N MET A 30 4.18 -9.48 8.12
CA MET A 30 2.75 -9.20 8.26
C MET A 30 2.26 -9.35 9.70
N PHE A 31 2.72 -10.39 10.39
CA PHE A 31 2.33 -10.65 11.77
C PHE A 31 2.81 -9.50 12.67
N PHE A 32 4.08 -9.10 12.57
CA PHE A 32 4.63 -7.99 13.35
C PHE A 32 3.99 -6.65 12.99
N GLN A 33 3.73 -6.38 11.71
CA GLN A 33 3.03 -5.17 11.27
C GLN A 33 1.60 -5.12 11.83
N SER A 34 0.84 -6.21 11.68
CA SER A 34 -0.54 -6.30 12.19
C SER A 34 -0.57 -6.21 13.71
N LEU A 35 0.39 -6.84 14.40
CA LEU A 35 0.53 -6.78 15.85
C LEU A 35 0.88 -5.37 16.33
N ALA A 36 1.82 -4.68 15.67
CA ALA A 36 2.17 -3.31 16.01
C ALA A 36 0.97 -2.36 15.84
N VAL A 37 0.25 -2.47 14.72
CA VAL A 37 -0.97 -1.69 14.49
C VAL A 37 -2.04 -2.03 15.53
N ALA A 38 -2.24 -3.31 15.86
CA ALA A 38 -3.19 -3.75 16.88
C ALA A 38 -2.84 -3.23 18.27
N ILE A 39 -1.56 -3.20 18.65
CA ILE A 39 -1.11 -2.63 19.94
C ILE A 39 -1.35 -1.12 19.96
N ILE A 40 -0.96 -0.40 18.90
CA ILE A 40 -1.11 1.06 18.84
C ILE A 40 -2.59 1.44 18.90
N LEU A 41 -3.42 0.82 18.06
CA LEU A 41 -4.86 1.08 18.04
C LEU A 41 -5.55 0.57 19.31
N GLY A 42 -5.10 -0.55 19.89
CA GLY A 42 -5.60 -1.09 21.15
C GLY A 42 -5.30 -0.20 22.35
N LEU A 43 -4.13 0.43 22.38
CA LEU A 43 -3.80 1.46 23.36
C LEU A 43 -4.68 2.69 23.15
N ALA A 44 -4.92 3.12 21.90
CA ALA A 44 -5.80 4.24 21.60
C ALA A 44 -7.30 3.95 21.84
N ALA A 45 -7.70 2.67 21.86
CA ALA A 45 -9.07 2.21 21.98
C ALA A 45 -9.83 2.78 23.20
N PRO A 46 -9.31 2.77 24.44
CA PRO A 46 -10.03 3.34 25.59
C PRO A 46 -10.45 4.81 25.43
N TRP A 47 -9.76 5.60 24.58
CA TRP A 47 -10.08 7.01 24.37
C TRP A 47 -10.90 7.28 23.10
N LEU A 48 -10.78 6.44 22.08
CA LEU A 48 -11.35 6.69 20.73
C LEU A 48 -12.36 5.62 20.26
N ALA A 49 -12.51 4.51 21.00
CA ALA A 49 -13.42 3.43 20.60
C ALA A 49 -14.87 3.84 20.81
N VAL A 50 -15.62 3.89 19.70
CA VAL A 50 -17.08 4.00 19.72
C VAL A 50 -17.65 2.59 19.58
N ALA A 51 -18.67 2.27 20.39
CA ALA A 51 -19.34 0.98 20.33
C ALA A 51 -19.97 0.77 18.94
N LEU A 52 -19.55 -0.29 18.25
CA LEU A 52 -20.04 -0.59 16.91
C LEU A 52 -21.47 -1.17 16.99
N PRO A 53 -22.44 -0.61 16.25
CA PRO A 53 -23.80 -1.15 16.25
C PRO A 53 -23.83 -2.57 15.67
N ALA A 54 -24.68 -3.42 16.24
CA ALA A 54 -24.70 -4.88 16.00
C ALA A 54 -24.89 -5.27 14.53
N ASN A 55 -25.52 -4.41 13.74
CA ASN A 55 -25.77 -4.61 12.30
C ASN A 55 -24.53 -4.47 11.41
N LEU A 56 -23.45 -3.82 11.89
CA LEU A 56 -22.25 -3.59 11.09
C LEU A 56 -21.19 -4.68 11.24
N TRP A 57 -21.36 -5.62 12.17
CA TRP A 57 -20.36 -6.67 12.44
C TRP A 57 -20.12 -7.59 11.24
N LEU A 58 -21.17 -7.98 10.52
CA LEU A 58 -21.06 -8.88 9.37
C LEU A 58 -20.38 -8.22 8.16
N PRO A 59 -20.77 -7.00 7.73
CA PRO A 59 -20.02 -6.25 6.72
C PRO A 59 -18.57 -6.00 7.12
N LEU A 60 -18.32 -5.66 8.39
CA LEU A 60 -16.97 -5.39 8.88
C LEU A 60 -16.10 -6.65 8.81
N ALA A 61 -16.64 -7.82 9.17
CA ALA A 61 -15.96 -9.11 9.03
C ALA A 61 -15.60 -9.41 7.55
N GLY A 62 -16.48 -9.07 6.61
CA GLY A 62 -16.20 -9.20 5.18
C GLY A 62 -15.05 -8.30 4.71
N VAL A 63 -15.08 -7.03 5.12
CA VAL A 63 -14.03 -6.05 4.77
C VAL A 63 -12.68 -6.44 5.39
N THR A 64 -12.67 -6.88 6.65
CA THR A 64 -11.43 -7.30 7.32
C THR A 64 -10.86 -8.56 6.68
N ALA A 65 -11.70 -9.55 6.33
CA ALA A 65 -11.25 -10.76 5.63
C ALA A 65 -10.65 -10.42 4.27
N LEU A 66 -11.29 -9.54 3.50
CA LEU A 66 -10.79 -9.11 2.19
C LEU A 66 -9.45 -8.34 2.31
N SER A 67 -9.35 -7.42 3.26
CA SER A 67 -8.10 -6.68 3.53
C SER A 67 -6.97 -7.60 3.97
N LEU A 68 -7.23 -8.57 4.86
CA LEU A 68 -6.22 -9.53 5.30
C LEU A 68 -5.78 -10.44 4.15
N ALA A 69 -6.72 -10.92 3.33
CA ALA A 69 -6.40 -11.70 2.14
C ALA A 69 -5.54 -10.88 1.16
N GLY A 70 -5.93 -9.63 0.87
CA GLY A 70 -5.16 -8.74 -0.01
C GLY A 70 -3.74 -8.49 0.49
N GLN A 71 -3.58 -8.18 1.78
CA GLN A 71 -2.25 -8.01 2.37
C GLN A 71 -1.44 -9.32 2.33
N PHE A 72 -2.08 -10.47 2.49
CA PHE A 72 -1.40 -11.78 2.44
C PHE A 72 -0.89 -12.09 1.03
N LEU A 73 -1.73 -11.89 0.02
CA LEU A 73 -1.33 -12.04 -1.38
C LEU A 73 -0.20 -11.07 -1.73
N MET A 74 -0.27 -9.82 -1.27
CA MET A 74 0.80 -8.85 -1.45
C MET A 74 2.10 -9.32 -0.79
N SER A 75 2.09 -9.64 0.51
CA SER A 75 3.25 -10.16 1.23
C SER A 75 3.88 -11.38 0.55
N TRP A 76 3.06 -12.31 0.08
CA TRP A 76 3.53 -13.47 -0.67
C TRP A 76 4.14 -13.09 -2.03
N SER A 77 3.63 -12.06 -2.71
CA SER A 77 4.22 -11.51 -3.94
C SER A 77 5.58 -10.84 -3.68
N TYR A 78 5.71 -10.08 -2.57
CA TYR A 78 6.97 -9.47 -2.14
C TYR A 78 8.07 -10.52 -1.90
N ALA A 79 7.69 -11.73 -1.48
CA ALA A 79 8.61 -12.85 -1.26
C ALA A 79 9.18 -13.45 -2.56
N ARG A 80 8.42 -13.36 -3.66
CA ARG A 80 8.65 -14.11 -4.89
C ARG A 80 9.05 -13.23 -6.09
N ALA A 81 8.77 -11.93 -6.06
CA ALA A 81 9.05 -10.99 -7.14
C ALA A 81 10.03 -9.90 -6.70
N GLU A 82 10.99 -9.56 -7.57
CA GLU A 82 11.95 -8.47 -7.34
C GLU A 82 11.22 -7.11 -7.23
N ALA A 83 11.71 -6.22 -6.37
CA ALA A 83 11.11 -4.92 -6.03
C ALA A 83 10.76 -4.01 -7.22
N GLN A 84 11.31 -4.29 -8.41
CA GLN A 84 11.01 -3.57 -9.64
C GLN A 84 9.58 -3.83 -10.16
N TYR A 85 8.94 -4.95 -9.78
CA TYR A 85 7.56 -5.28 -10.16
C TYR A 85 6.49 -4.65 -9.26
N LEU A 86 6.92 -4.13 -8.12
CA LEU A 86 6.04 -3.65 -7.07
C LEU A 86 5.54 -2.23 -7.30
N ILE A 87 6.44 -1.40 -7.82
CA ILE A 87 6.20 -0.01 -8.17
C ILE A 87 4.98 0.12 -9.14
N PRO A 88 4.86 -0.68 -10.23
CA PRO A 88 3.67 -0.72 -11.09
C PRO A 88 2.37 -1.11 -10.39
N THR A 89 2.43 -1.95 -9.35
CA THR A 89 1.25 -2.50 -8.68
C THR A 89 0.58 -1.46 -7.80
N GLU A 90 1.38 -0.71 -7.02
CA GLU A 90 0.93 0.48 -6.27
C GLU A 90 0.26 1.52 -7.19
N TYR A 91 0.75 1.67 -8.43
CA TYR A 91 0.18 2.64 -9.37
C TYR A 91 -1.16 2.21 -9.97
N SER A 92 -1.41 0.90 -10.09
CA SER A 92 -2.73 0.40 -10.53
C SER A 92 -3.83 0.70 -9.51
N ALA A 93 -3.47 0.92 -8.24
CA ALA A 93 -4.41 1.23 -7.17
C ALA A 93 -5.18 2.53 -7.44
N PHE A 94 -4.59 3.51 -8.14
CA PHE A 94 -5.28 4.75 -8.52
C PHE A 94 -6.46 4.50 -9.46
N ILE A 95 -6.30 3.58 -10.42
CA ILE A 95 -7.37 3.23 -11.36
C ILE A 95 -8.51 2.55 -10.60
N TRP A 96 -8.16 1.61 -9.72
CA TRP A 96 -9.13 0.92 -8.87
C TRP A 96 -9.83 1.87 -7.89
N ALA A 97 -9.13 2.85 -7.33
CA ALA A 97 -9.71 3.84 -6.43
C ALA A 97 -10.80 4.68 -7.13
N ILE A 98 -10.58 5.07 -8.38
CA ILE A 98 -11.58 5.82 -9.17
C ILE A 98 -12.77 4.91 -9.50
N ALA A 99 -12.51 3.67 -9.92
CA ALA A 99 -13.56 2.71 -10.25
C ALA A 99 -14.45 2.39 -9.04
N PHE A 100 -13.85 2.12 -7.88
CA PHE A 100 -14.59 1.84 -6.65
C PHE A 100 -15.26 3.10 -6.06
N GLY A 101 -14.63 4.27 -6.17
CA GLY A 101 -15.22 5.56 -5.80
C GLY A 101 -16.52 5.84 -6.56
N TRP A 102 -16.49 5.66 -7.88
CA TRP A 102 -17.69 5.81 -8.71
C TRP A 102 -18.75 4.74 -8.40
N PHE A 103 -18.35 3.47 -8.28
CA PHE A 103 -19.29 2.37 -8.16
C PHE A 103 -19.96 2.23 -6.77
N PHE A 104 -19.22 2.49 -5.69
CA PHE A 104 -19.72 2.31 -4.31
C PHE A 104 -20.16 3.61 -3.63
N PHE A 105 -19.56 4.75 -3.99
CA PHE A 105 -19.81 6.03 -3.33
C PHE A 105 -20.61 7.02 -4.19
N ASP A 106 -21.00 6.61 -5.41
CA ASP A 106 -21.73 7.43 -6.41
C ASP A 106 -21.07 8.81 -6.64
N GLU A 107 -19.73 8.83 -6.54
CA GLU A 107 -18.97 10.06 -6.60
C GLU A 107 -18.92 10.57 -8.05
N ALA A 108 -19.34 11.81 -8.26
CA ALA A 108 -19.41 12.41 -9.58
C ALA A 108 -18.01 12.52 -10.20
N VAL A 109 -17.71 11.63 -11.14
CA VAL A 109 -16.46 11.65 -11.93
C VAL A 109 -16.49 12.86 -12.84
N THR A 110 -16.09 14.00 -12.28
CA THR A 110 -15.94 15.26 -13.00
C THR A 110 -14.73 15.18 -13.91
N TRP A 111 -14.77 15.93 -15.02
CA TRP A 111 -13.69 15.96 -16.01
C TRP A 111 -12.33 16.33 -15.40
N THR A 112 -12.33 17.15 -14.35
CA THR A 112 -11.14 17.51 -13.57
C THR A 112 -10.52 16.33 -12.83
N THR A 113 -11.34 15.45 -12.25
CA THR A 113 -10.88 14.22 -11.57
C THR A 113 -10.29 13.23 -12.58
N LEU A 114 -10.94 13.09 -13.74
CA LEU A 114 -10.43 12.26 -14.81
C LEU A 114 -9.11 12.79 -15.38
N ALA A 115 -8.99 14.12 -15.56
CA ALA A 115 -7.75 14.76 -16.01
C ALA A 115 -6.62 14.59 -15.00
N GLY A 116 -6.89 14.78 -13.70
CA GLY A 116 -5.91 14.53 -12.62
C GLY A 116 -5.47 13.06 -12.57
N ALA A 117 -6.42 12.13 -12.67
CA ALA A 117 -6.14 10.71 -12.75
C ALA A 117 -5.26 10.35 -13.96
N CYS A 118 -5.61 10.85 -15.16
CA CYS A 118 -4.80 10.63 -16.36
C CYS A 118 -3.38 11.21 -16.20
N LEU A 119 -3.23 12.36 -15.54
CA LEU A 119 -1.93 12.98 -15.31
C LEU A 119 -1.07 12.15 -14.34
N ILE A 120 -1.67 11.63 -13.27
CA ILE A 120 -1.01 10.70 -12.34
C ILE A 120 -0.61 9.42 -13.07
N VAL A 121 -1.54 8.78 -13.79
CA VAL A 121 -1.29 7.54 -14.54
C VAL A 121 -0.21 7.75 -15.60
N ALA A 122 -0.22 8.87 -16.33
CA ALA A 122 0.81 9.20 -17.31
C ALA A 122 2.19 9.40 -16.66
N GLY A 123 2.26 10.17 -15.56
CA GLY A 123 3.50 10.33 -14.79
C GLY A 123 4.04 8.99 -14.28
N CYS A 124 3.15 8.12 -13.77
CA CYS A 124 3.49 6.77 -13.33
C CYS A 124 3.96 5.86 -14.48
N LEU A 125 3.33 5.91 -15.66
CA LEU A 125 3.75 5.13 -16.83
C LEU A 125 5.13 5.56 -17.34
N ILE A 126 5.42 6.87 -17.32
CA ILE A 126 6.75 7.40 -17.65
C ILE A 126 7.79 6.89 -16.65
N ALA A 127 7.49 6.97 -15.34
CA ALA A 127 8.37 6.48 -14.28
C ALA A 127 8.59 4.96 -14.33
N ALA A 128 7.54 4.18 -14.62
CA ALA A 128 7.63 2.72 -14.74
C ALA A 128 8.42 2.27 -15.99
N ARG A 129 8.37 3.07 -17.06
CA ARG A 129 9.16 2.83 -18.29
C ARG A 129 10.59 3.33 -18.19
N ALA A 130 10.88 4.25 -17.28
CA ALA A 130 12.24 4.64 -16.95
C ALA A 130 12.91 3.46 -16.24
N ASN A 131 13.42 2.50 -17.01
CA ASN A 131 14.34 1.49 -16.51
C ASN A 131 15.45 2.21 -15.77
N PRO A 132 15.50 2.18 -14.42
CA PRO A 132 16.71 2.57 -13.75
C PRO A 132 17.71 1.54 -14.25
N LYS A 133 18.73 1.97 -15.00
CA LYS A 133 19.92 1.14 -15.13
C LYS A 133 20.31 0.85 -13.69
N LEU A 134 20.03 -0.38 -13.23
CA LEU A 134 20.49 -0.88 -11.95
C LEU A 134 21.95 -0.47 -11.90
N ALA A 135 22.29 0.45 -11.00
CA ALA A 135 23.67 0.82 -10.79
C ALA A 135 24.41 -0.51 -10.65
N GLU A 136 25.35 -0.76 -11.57
CA GLU A 136 26.13 -1.99 -11.57
C GLU A 136 26.62 -2.22 -10.14
N PRO A 137 26.51 -3.45 -9.60
CA PRO A 137 26.92 -3.72 -8.24
C PRO A 137 28.39 -3.33 -8.10
N ILE A 138 28.66 -2.18 -7.46
CA ILE A 138 29.97 -1.55 -7.56
C ILE A 138 31.08 -2.43 -6.98
N GLU A 139 30.87 -3.27 -5.97
CA GLU A 139 32.00 -3.98 -5.37
C GLU A 139 31.55 -5.27 -4.66
N ALA A 140 31.63 -6.39 -5.39
CA ALA A 140 31.94 -7.70 -4.79
C ALA A 140 33.37 -8.11 -5.19
N ALA A 141 34.26 -7.12 -5.28
CA ALA A 141 35.68 -7.29 -5.52
C ALA A 141 36.45 -6.46 -4.49
N VAL A 142 36.56 -6.96 -3.26
CA VAL A 142 37.80 -7.09 -2.47
C VAL A 142 37.56 -8.17 -1.41
#